data_AF-A0AAU1UWZ6-F1
#
_entry.id   AF-A0AAU1UWZ6-F1
#
_cell.length_a   1.000
_cell.length_b   1.000
_cell.length_c   1.000
_cell.angle_alpha   90.00
_cell.angle_beta   90.00
_cell.angle_gamma   90.00
#
_symmetry.space_group_name_H-M   'P 1'
#
loop_
_entity.id
_entity.type
_entity.pdbx_description
1 polymer ?
#
loop_
_entity_poly.entity_id
_entity_poly.type
_entity_poly.pdbx_seq_one_letter_code
_entity_poly.pdbx_strand_id
1 'polypeptide(L)'
;MTHPPKSSTAPPGSGMPTMPAVPPQPGRPVPPPPPGPTAVPAPVSARRTAFAEGVERLREAATTEPGRLRIIGAFVALLVVAFGSVTAWQMTDRASAADQVLTRSQPLSSDAADIYRSLADANTAAASGYLAGPQEKPEMRQRYERDIGTAADKLVKAASNSDPGSNSAKTIADLNKLLPQYKGLIETARANNRQGYPVGSAYLRAANEQMQQQMLPKAEALYQKENQRLSSDYSDAKSFPWAAVGLGLLALGGLAWAQHRNYLRTNRVLNHGLVTASAASVVVLLWLVVGHTVARAGLSDSYDHGVRSLNVLHDARIASLTARSDENLSLIRRGADTQVVGGKPVDAYAVGYDQQIGELATSLTRAGGLADDSAGRKPVQDADSFMKAWKDRHVVAQGLNDKGEYQQARDKVIGVGKDPTSVCFDNVDAALEKALTHEQTEFQQAAGDGKDALTGLPYGAAVLAVLGAAGAVLGIGRRLSEYR
;
A
#
# COMPACT_ATOMS: atom_id res chain seq x y z
N MET A 1 17.14 -47.53 -44.61
CA MET A 1 18.59 -47.39 -44.87
C MET A 1 19.22 -46.89 -43.58
N THR A 2 19.96 -47.69 -42.78
CA THR A 2 21.23 -48.43 -43.02
C THR A 2 22.50 -47.58 -42.84
N HIS A 3 22.92 -47.46 -41.58
CA HIS A 3 24.29 -47.60 -41.02
C HIS A 3 25.53 -46.81 -41.54
N PRO A 4 26.52 -46.57 -40.65
CA PRO A 4 27.90 -46.11 -40.96
C PRO A 4 28.80 -47.36 -41.28
N PRO A 5 30.12 -47.50 -40.95
CA PRO A 5 31.20 -46.58 -40.52
C PRO A 5 32.57 -46.81 -41.23
N LYS A 6 33.63 -46.11 -40.80
CA LYS A 6 35.08 -46.48 -40.90
C LYS A 6 35.83 -45.90 -39.67
N SER A 7 36.44 -46.64 -38.74
CA SER A 7 37.56 -47.64 -38.76
C SER A 7 38.95 -46.98 -38.57
N SER A 8 39.94 -47.48 -37.80
CA SER A 8 40.23 -48.83 -37.23
C SER A 8 40.93 -48.70 -35.84
N THR A 9 41.05 -49.62 -34.86
CA THR A 9 40.98 -51.12 -34.67
C THR A 9 42.25 -51.91 -35.07
N ALA A 10 42.90 -52.78 -34.27
CA ALA A 10 42.75 -53.24 -32.86
C ALA A 10 44.03 -54.03 -32.37
N PRO A 11 44.02 -54.96 -31.36
CA PRO A 11 45.21 -55.73 -30.87
C PRO A 11 45.35 -57.14 -31.56
N PRO A 12 45.90 -58.29 -31.02
CA PRO A 12 45.74 -58.92 -29.67
C PRO A 12 46.98 -59.66 -29.04
N GLY A 13 46.81 -60.30 -27.86
CA GLY A 13 47.67 -61.39 -27.31
C GLY A 13 48.39 -61.07 -25.98
N SER A 14 48.74 -62.02 -25.09
CA SER A 14 48.53 -63.50 -25.05
C SER A 14 48.58 -64.05 -23.59
N GLY A 15 48.39 -65.37 -23.38
CA GLY A 15 48.20 -66.01 -22.05
C GLY A 15 49.37 -66.86 -21.50
N MET A 16 49.12 -67.56 -20.39
CA MET A 16 50.10 -68.30 -19.53
C MET A 16 50.77 -69.54 -20.16
N PRO A 17 51.83 -70.05 -19.50
CA PRO A 17 51.94 -71.50 -19.25
C PRO A 17 52.19 -71.90 -17.76
N THR A 18 52.23 -73.22 -17.52
CA THR A 18 51.93 -73.99 -16.29
C THR A 18 53.08 -74.28 -15.27
N MET A 19 52.71 -74.87 -14.12
CA MET A 19 53.54 -75.28 -12.96
C MET A 19 54.38 -76.58 -13.15
N PRO A 20 55.31 -76.93 -12.23
CA PRO A 20 55.04 -77.90 -11.13
C PRO A 20 55.85 -77.65 -9.81
N ALA A 21 55.92 -78.53 -8.77
CA ALA A 21 54.89 -79.17 -7.90
C ALA A 21 55.56 -80.00 -6.73
N VAL A 22 54.80 -80.40 -5.67
CA VAL A 22 55.11 -81.48 -4.64
C VAL A 22 56.20 -81.13 -3.58
N PRO A 23 56.28 -81.70 -2.32
CA PRO A 23 55.47 -82.69 -1.55
C PRO A 23 54.86 -82.21 -0.18
N PRO A 24 54.15 -83.08 0.61
CA PRO A 24 53.39 -82.71 1.83
C PRO A 24 53.79 -83.38 3.20
N GLN A 25 53.07 -82.95 4.27
CA GLN A 25 52.74 -83.50 5.64
C GLN A 25 53.10 -84.95 6.06
N PRO A 26 53.20 -85.31 7.39
CA PRO A 26 52.24 -85.03 8.52
C PRO A 26 52.89 -84.66 9.90
N GLY A 27 52.23 -84.48 11.07
CA GLY A 27 50.82 -84.68 11.53
C GLY A 27 50.49 -84.06 12.93
N ARG A 28 49.38 -84.46 13.59
CA ARG A 28 48.77 -83.97 14.88
C ARG A 28 48.37 -85.17 15.80
N PRO A 29 47.83 -85.07 17.05
CA PRO A 29 47.29 -83.93 17.88
C PRO A 29 48.23 -83.51 19.07
N VAL A 30 47.93 -83.17 20.37
CA VAL A 30 46.82 -83.25 21.38
C VAL A 30 46.93 -82.10 22.45
N PRO A 31 45.84 -81.63 23.13
CA PRO A 31 45.86 -80.56 24.18
C PRO A 31 45.34 -81.04 25.58
N PRO A 32 44.98 -80.21 26.61
CA PRO A 32 45.17 -78.76 26.90
C PRO A 32 45.85 -78.48 28.28
N PRO A 33 45.91 -77.21 28.78
CA PRO A 33 44.94 -76.76 29.80
C PRO A 33 44.41 -75.30 29.62
N PRO A 34 43.38 -74.86 30.39
CA PRO A 34 42.64 -73.59 30.19
C PRO A 34 43.20 -72.37 31.01
N PRO A 35 42.61 -71.14 30.94
CA PRO A 35 43.41 -69.90 30.83
C PRO A 35 43.49 -68.99 32.08
N GLY A 36 44.44 -68.04 32.03
CA GLY A 36 44.48 -66.82 32.86
C GLY A 36 44.29 -65.54 32.02
N PRO A 37 43.54 -64.51 32.49
CA PRO A 37 43.17 -63.34 31.68
C PRO A 37 44.04 -62.09 31.90
N THR A 38 43.83 -61.09 31.03
CA THR A 38 44.38 -59.71 31.00
C THR A 38 45.84 -59.56 30.50
N ALA A 39 46.23 -58.45 29.86
CA ALA A 39 45.50 -57.18 29.66
C ALA A 39 45.43 -56.74 28.18
N VAL A 40 44.37 -55.98 27.85
CA VAL A 40 44.15 -55.34 26.54
C VAL A 40 44.47 -53.84 26.69
N PRO A 41 45.10 -53.17 25.69
CA PRO A 41 45.32 -51.72 25.74
C PRO A 41 43.99 -50.95 25.85
N ALA A 42 43.94 -49.94 26.72
CA ALA A 42 42.72 -49.16 26.95
C ALA A 42 42.32 -48.35 25.69
N PRO A 43 41.03 -48.34 25.29
CA PRO A 43 40.58 -47.58 24.14
C PRO A 43 40.61 -46.07 24.43
N VAL A 44 41.13 -45.30 23.49
CA VAL A 44 41.12 -43.82 23.56
C VAL A 44 39.67 -43.34 23.51
N SER A 45 39.25 -42.55 24.50
CA SER A 45 37.87 -42.07 24.59
C SER A 45 37.48 -41.24 23.35
N ALA A 46 36.39 -41.64 22.68
CA ALA A 46 35.87 -40.89 21.55
C ALA A 46 35.51 -39.46 21.99
N ARG A 47 36.08 -38.44 21.30
CA ARG A 47 35.77 -37.04 21.57
C ARG A 47 34.29 -36.79 21.31
N ARG A 48 33.51 -36.52 22.37
CA ARG A 48 32.09 -36.17 22.28
C ARG A 48 31.95 -34.87 21.48
N THR A 49 30.84 -34.70 20.78
CA THR A 49 30.55 -33.42 20.11
C THR A 49 30.27 -32.34 21.16
N ALA A 50 30.65 -31.09 20.87
CA ALA A 50 30.46 -29.97 21.79
C ALA A 50 29.00 -29.76 22.21
N PHE A 51 28.05 -30.17 21.36
CA PHE A 51 26.62 -30.17 21.66
C PHE A 51 26.25 -31.18 22.78
N ALA A 52 26.83 -32.38 22.76
CA ALA A 52 26.63 -33.38 23.80
C ALA A 52 27.24 -32.94 25.14
N GLU A 53 28.46 -32.40 25.13
CA GLU A 53 29.05 -31.79 26.34
C GLU A 53 28.23 -30.60 26.87
N GLY A 54 27.67 -29.78 25.97
CA GLY A 54 26.80 -28.66 26.35
C GLY A 54 25.53 -29.11 27.07
N VAL A 55 24.84 -30.13 26.52
CA VAL A 55 23.65 -30.73 27.15
C VAL A 55 23.99 -31.39 28.49
N GLU A 56 25.13 -32.07 28.60
CA GLU A 56 25.52 -32.76 29.83
C GLU A 56 25.94 -31.78 30.93
N ARG A 57 26.70 -30.72 30.60
CA ARG A 57 27.02 -29.63 31.54
C ARG A 57 25.77 -28.84 31.97
N LEU A 58 24.76 -28.68 31.10
CA LEU A 58 23.46 -28.14 31.50
C LEU A 58 22.73 -29.06 32.50
N ARG A 59 22.86 -30.38 32.33
CA ARG A 59 22.28 -31.40 33.22
C ARG A 59 22.93 -31.41 34.60
N GLU A 60 24.26 -31.32 34.66
CA GLU A 60 25.01 -31.16 35.92
C GLU A 60 24.73 -29.80 36.59
N ALA A 61 24.65 -28.71 35.80
CA ALA A 61 24.26 -27.41 36.34
C ALA A 61 22.85 -27.42 36.95
N ALA A 62 21.93 -28.22 36.42
CA ALA A 62 20.57 -28.34 36.95
C ALA A 62 20.47 -29.02 38.33
N THR A 63 21.52 -29.72 38.80
CA THR A 63 21.53 -30.36 40.14
C THR A 63 22.06 -29.44 41.25
N THR A 64 22.87 -28.43 40.93
CA THR A 64 23.50 -27.52 41.90
C THR A 64 22.78 -26.17 42.00
N GLU A 65 22.72 -25.54 43.18
CA GLU A 65 22.10 -24.21 43.34
C GLU A 65 22.76 -23.12 42.46
N PRO A 66 24.11 -23.00 42.36
CA PRO A 66 24.74 -22.05 41.45
C PRO A 66 24.39 -22.27 39.98
N GLY A 67 24.27 -23.53 39.53
CA GLY A 67 23.88 -23.85 38.16
C GLY A 67 22.39 -23.56 37.88
N ARG A 68 21.50 -23.84 38.85
CA ARG A 68 20.08 -23.45 38.78
C ARG A 68 19.89 -21.95 38.66
N LEU A 69 20.67 -21.14 39.38
CA LEU A 69 20.65 -19.68 39.25
C LEU A 69 21.10 -19.21 37.86
N ARG A 70 22.10 -19.86 37.26
CA ARG A 70 22.53 -19.58 35.87
C ARG A 70 21.43 -19.91 34.85
N ILE A 71 20.75 -21.06 35.00
CA ILE A 71 19.67 -21.48 34.09
C ILE A 71 18.48 -20.50 34.18
N ILE A 72 18.07 -20.11 35.39
CA ILE A 72 17.02 -19.10 35.59
C ILE A 72 17.43 -17.75 34.98
N GLY A 73 18.67 -17.33 35.17
CA GLY A 73 19.20 -16.09 34.59
C GLY A 73 19.21 -16.10 33.06
N ALA A 74 19.67 -17.19 32.46
CA ALA A 74 19.66 -17.38 31.01
C ALA A 74 18.22 -17.39 30.43
N PHE A 75 17.28 -18.05 31.11
CA PHE A 75 15.87 -18.08 30.72
C PHE A 75 15.22 -16.69 30.78
N VAL A 76 15.42 -15.95 31.87
CA VAL A 76 14.87 -14.58 32.02
C VAL A 76 15.52 -13.61 31.03
N ALA A 77 16.84 -13.70 30.81
CA ALA A 77 17.52 -12.90 29.79
C ALA A 77 17.02 -13.22 28.38
N LEU A 78 16.79 -14.50 28.07
CA LEU A 78 16.20 -14.93 26.80
C LEU A 78 14.79 -14.38 26.58
N LEU A 79 13.93 -14.36 27.61
CA LEU A 79 12.61 -13.75 27.54
C LEU A 79 12.68 -12.24 27.28
N VAL A 80 13.56 -11.51 27.99
CA VAL A 80 13.74 -10.06 27.80
C VAL A 80 14.27 -9.75 26.39
N VAL A 81 15.23 -10.52 25.88
CA VAL A 81 15.74 -10.38 24.51
C VAL A 81 14.66 -10.71 23.48
N ALA A 82 13.92 -11.81 23.65
CA ALA A 82 12.84 -12.19 22.73
C ALA A 82 11.72 -11.15 22.68
N PHE A 83 11.29 -10.62 23.84
CA PHE A 83 10.35 -9.51 23.93
C PHE A 83 10.88 -8.26 23.21
N GLY A 84 12.13 -7.88 23.46
CA GLY A 84 12.79 -6.75 22.80
C GLY A 84 12.85 -6.88 21.28
N SER A 85 13.33 -8.03 20.78
CA SER A 85 13.47 -8.29 19.34
C SER A 85 12.12 -8.36 18.62
N VAL A 86 11.11 -9.02 19.20
CA VAL A 86 9.76 -9.07 18.60
C VAL A 86 9.07 -7.70 18.67
N THR A 87 9.27 -6.92 19.74
CA THR A 87 8.80 -5.53 19.81
C THR A 87 9.44 -4.68 18.72
N ALA A 88 10.77 -4.70 18.60
CA ALA A 88 11.49 -3.91 17.61
C ALA A 88 11.06 -4.29 16.17
N TRP A 89 10.90 -5.59 15.89
CA TRP A 89 10.40 -6.05 14.59
C TRP A 89 8.96 -5.59 14.32
N GLN A 90 8.01 -5.87 15.22
CA GLN A 90 6.60 -5.50 15.01
C GLN A 90 6.38 -3.98 14.97
N MET A 91 7.20 -3.18 15.65
CA MET A 91 7.13 -1.71 15.57
C MET A 91 7.79 -1.16 14.30
N THR A 92 8.90 -1.74 13.83
CA THR A 92 9.54 -1.34 12.57
C THR A 92 8.62 -1.60 11.38
N ASP A 93 7.97 -2.77 11.37
CA ASP A 93 6.95 -3.18 10.40
C ASP A 93 5.79 -2.16 10.32
N ARG A 94 5.22 -1.79 11.47
CA ARG A 94 4.14 -0.78 11.55
C ARG A 94 4.58 0.63 11.18
N ALA A 95 5.78 1.04 11.58
CA ALA A 95 6.35 2.33 11.21
C ALA A 95 6.57 2.42 9.69
N SER A 96 7.01 1.33 9.06
CA SER A 96 7.16 1.24 7.60
C SER A 96 5.81 1.23 6.87
N ALA A 97 4.78 0.59 7.42
CA ALA A 97 3.42 0.64 6.85
C ALA A 97 2.81 2.05 6.95
N ALA A 98 2.94 2.72 8.11
CA ALA A 98 2.50 4.10 8.30
C ALA A 98 3.25 5.10 7.40
N ASP A 99 4.57 4.90 7.20
CA ASP A 99 5.36 5.68 6.26
C ASP A 99 4.94 5.46 4.81
N GLN A 100 4.60 4.23 4.41
CA GLN A 100 4.08 3.94 3.06
C GLN A 100 2.71 4.57 2.80
N VAL A 101 1.81 4.59 3.78
CA VAL A 101 0.52 5.30 3.69
C VAL A 101 0.73 6.78 3.32
N LEU A 102 1.62 7.46 4.04
CA LEU A 102 1.89 8.90 3.88
C LEU A 102 2.73 9.23 2.63
N THR A 103 3.78 8.46 2.34
CA THR A 103 4.77 8.79 1.31
C THR A 103 4.46 8.20 -0.07
N ARG A 104 3.69 7.10 -0.15
CA ARG A 104 3.45 6.35 -1.39
C ARG A 104 1.97 6.16 -1.68
N SER A 105 1.23 5.49 -0.81
CA SER A 105 -0.08 4.92 -1.17
C SER A 105 -1.19 5.96 -1.26
N GLN A 106 -1.26 6.94 -0.35
CA GLN A 106 -2.21 8.05 -0.50
C GLN A 106 -1.81 9.00 -1.66
N PRO A 107 -0.53 9.43 -1.80
CA PRO A 107 -0.11 10.19 -2.96
C PRO A 107 -0.40 9.51 -4.30
N LEU A 108 -0.22 8.18 -4.40
CA LEU A 108 -0.51 7.40 -5.62
C LEU A 108 -2.01 7.28 -5.90
N SER A 109 -2.85 7.15 -4.87
CA SER A 109 -4.31 7.16 -5.02
C SER A 109 -4.83 8.55 -5.46
N SER A 110 -4.29 9.63 -4.88
CA SER A 110 -4.55 11.02 -5.28
C SER A 110 -4.07 11.30 -6.72
N ASP A 111 -2.85 10.86 -7.09
CA ASP A 111 -2.36 10.96 -8.46
C ASP A 111 -3.25 10.22 -9.46
N ALA A 112 -3.79 9.05 -9.09
CA ALA A 112 -4.70 8.29 -9.95
C ALA A 112 -6.05 9.01 -10.17
N ALA A 113 -6.62 9.63 -9.12
CA ALA A 113 -7.80 10.48 -9.26
C ALA A 113 -7.50 11.74 -10.13
N ASP A 114 -6.31 12.32 -9.99
CA ASP A 114 -5.85 13.43 -10.83
C ASP A 114 -5.69 13.06 -12.30
N ILE A 115 -5.31 11.81 -12.63
CA ILE A 115 -5.28 11.31 -14.00
C ILE A 115 -6.70 11.32 -14.59
N TYR A 116 -7.70 10.76 -13.90
CA TYR A 116 -9.09 10.81 -14.35
C TYR A 116 -9.53 12.26 -14.55
N ARG A 117 -9.35 13.11 -13.53
CA ARG A 117 -9.75 14.52 -13.52
C ARG A 117 -9.19 15.26 -14.72
N SER A 118 -7.88 15.17 -14.95
CA SER A 118 -7.18 15.92 -15.99
C SER A 118 -7.56 15.45 -17.40
N LEU A 119 -7.85 14.14 -17.57
CA LEU A 119 -8.36 13.59 -18.83
C LEU A 119 -9.80 14.06 -19.13
N ALA A 120 -10.69 14.05 -18.12
CA ALA A 120 -12.07 14.47 -18.27
C ALA A 120 -12.22 15.99 -18.46
N ASP A 121 -11.41 16.81 -17.77
CA ASP A 121 -11.41 18.26 -17.96
C ASP A 121 -10.81 18.65 -19.32
N ALA A 122 -9.75 17.98 -19.78
CA ALA A 122 -9.26 18.14 -21.14
C ALA A 122 -10.32 17.84 -22.21
N ASN A 123 -11.14 16.79 -22.01
CA ASN A 123 -12.25 16.47 -22.91
C ASN A 123 -13.35 17.54 -22.88
N THR A 124 -13.72 18.00 -21.68
CA THR A 124 -14.65 19.13 -21.47
C THR A 124 -14.17 20.43 -22.14
N ALA A 125 -12.89 20.76 -22.00
CA ALA A 125 -12.28 21.94 -22.61
C ALA A 125 -12.23 21.82 -24.15
N ALA A 126 -11.90 20.64 -24.69
CA ALA A 126 -11.90 20.39 -26.12
C ALA A 126 -13.31 20.44 -26.73
N ALA A 127 -14.32 19.87 -26.06
CA ALA A 127 -15.72 19.94 -26.47
C ALA A 127 -16.26 21.39 -26.41
N SER A 128 -15.98 22.11 -25.33
CA SER A 128 -16.36 23.53 -25.17
C SER A 128 -15.67 24.44 -26.21
N GLY A 129 -14.38 24.19 -26.49
CA GLY A 129 -13.61 24.88 -27.52
C GLY A 129 -14.10 24.60 -28.95
N TYR A 130 -14.57 23.39 -29.23
CA TYR A 130 -15.18 23.05 -30.52
C TYR A 130 -16.56 23.72 -30.69
N LEU A 131 -17.40 23.69 -29.65
CA LEU A 131 -18.72 24.34 -29.63
C LEU A 131 -18.64 25.85 -29.88
N ALA A 132 -17.55 26.51 -29.48
CA ALA A 132 -17.30 27.93 -29.77
C ALA A 132 -17.16 28.23 -31.29
N GLY A 133 -16.87 27.22 -32.11
CA GLY A 133 -16.79 27.33 -33.57
C GLY A 133 -15.36 27.53 -34.10
N PRO A 134 -15.21 28.09 -35.33
CA PRO A 134 -13.91 28.20 -36.00
C PRO A 134 -12.85 29.03 -35.25
N GLN A 135 -13.28 29.93 -34.37
CA GLN A 135 -12.42 30.73 -33.48
C GLN A 135 -12.52 30.18 -32.05
N GLU A 136 -11.72 29.15 -31.75
CA GLU A 136 -11.58 28.61 -30.40
C GLU A 136 -11.05 29.70 -29.43
N LYS A 137 -11.73 29.87 -28.29
CA LYS A 137 -11.30 30.75 -27.19
C LYS A 137 -9.90 30.31 -26.68
N PRO A 138 -8.87 31.18 -26.65
CA PRO A 138 -7.50 30.80 -26.25
C PRO A 138 -7.41 30.12 -24.89
N GLU A 139 -8.30 30.47 -23.97
CA GLU A 139 -8.37 29.94 -22.60
C GLU A 139 -8.75 28.44 -22.61
N MET A 140 -9.65 28.03 -23.50
CA MET A 140 -10.05 26.62 -23.66
C MET A 140 -8.91 25.79 -24.24
N ARG A 141 -8.11 26.39 -25.14
CA ARG A 141 -6.89 25.75 -25.66
C ARG A 141 -5.82 25.59 -24.57
N GLN A 142 -5.60 26.62 -23.76
CA GLN A 142 -4.61 26.60 -22.68
C GLN A 142 -5.00 25.59 -21.59
N ARG A 143 -6.28 25.54 -21.20
CA ARG A 143 -6.84 24.53 -20.28
C ARG A 143 -6.54 23.12 -20.79
N TYR A 144 -7.01 22.80 -21.99
CA TYR A 144 -6.76 21.50 -22.64
C TYR A 144 -5.27 21.09 -22.68
N GLU A 145 -4.36 21.97 -23.10
CA GLU A 145 -2.93 21.62 -23.17
C GLU A 145 -2.31 21.41 -21.78
N ARG A 146 -2.66 22.25 -20.79
CA ARG A 146 -2.23 22.11 -19.39
C ARG A 146 -2.72 20.81 -18.79
N ASP A 147 -3.98 20.45 -19.02
CA ASP A 147 -4.61 19.29 -18.39
C ASP A 147 -4.12 17.99 -19.05
N ILE A 148 -3.84 18.00 -20.36
CA ILE A 148 -3.14 16.89 -21.04
C ILE A 148 -1.68 16.74 -20.56
N GLY A 149 -0.97 17.84 -20.31
CA GLY A 149 0.35 17.80 -19.67
C GLY A 149 0.29 17.19 -18.27
N THR A 150 -0.65 17.67 -17.44
CA THR A 150 -0.88 17.18 -16.07
C THR A 150 -1.20 15.68 -16.06
N ALA A 151 -2.05 15.21 -16.99
CA ALA A 151 -2.34 13.79 -17.14
C ALA A 151 -1.10 12.97 -17.51
N ALA A 152 -0.24 13.48 -18.42
CA ALA A 152 1.01 12.80 -18.80
C ALA A 152 2.01 12.74 -17.63
N ASP A 153 2.24 13.86 -16.93
CA ASP A 153 3.15 13.92 -15.78
C ASP A 153 2.68 13.00 -14.64
N LYS A 154 1.38 13.00 -14.35
CA LYS A 154 0.76 12.09 -13.37
C LYS A 154 0.85 10.63 -13.79
N LEU A 155 0.67 10.30 -15.08
CA LEU A 155 0.88 8.95 -15.61
C LEU A 155 2.34 8.48 -15.47
N VAL A 156 3.31 9.37 -15.68
CA VAL A 156 4.75 9.06 -15.48
C VAL A 156 5.05 8.85 -13.98
N LYS A 157 4.53 9.70 -13.10
CA LYS A 157 4.68 9.56 -11.64
C LYS A 157 4.01 8.30 -11.09
N ALA A 158 2.83 7.94 -11.60
CA ALA A 158 2.15 6.70 -11.27
C ALA A 158 2.92 5.47 -11.80
N ALA A 159 3.52 5.55 -12.99
CA ALA A 159 4.34 4.47 -13.56
C ALA A 159 5.59 4.18 -12.72
N SER A 160 6.31 5.21 -12.27
CA SER A 160 7.53 5.04 -11.45
C SER A 160 7.26 4.53 -10.03
N ASN A 161 6.04 4.73 -9.50
CA ASN A 161 5.62 4.25 -8.19
C ASN A 161 4.82 2.92 -8.24
N SER A 162 4.49 2.41 -9.44
CA SER A 162 3.78 1.15 -9.63
C SER A 162 4.70 -0.06 -9.59
N ASP A 163 4.26 -1.15 -8.95
CA ASP A 163 5.05 -2.38 -8.89
C ASP A 163 5.14 -3.05 -10.28
N PRO A 164 6.32 -3.48 -10.76
CA PRO A 164 6.50 -4.02 -12.11
C PRO A 164 5.59 -5.22 -12.42
N GLY A 165 4.95 -5.21 -13.59
CA GLY A 165 4.03 -6.27 -14.03
C GLY A 165 2.65 -6.26 -13.36
N SER A 166 2.41 -5.37 -12.40
CA SER A 166 1.10 -5.19 -11.77
C SER A 166 0.03 -4.75 -12.79
N ASN A 167 -1.25 -4.98 -12.47
CA ASN A 167 -2.33 -4.48 -13.32
C ASN A 167 -2.40 -2.95 -13.36
N SER A 168 -1.92 -2.27 -12.32
CA SER A 168 -1.82 -0.81 -12.28
C SER A 168 -0.83 -0.32 -13.34
N ALA A 169 0.38 -0.91 -13.38
CA ALA A 169 1.38 -0.64 -14.42
C ALA A 169 0.86 -0.95 -15.85
N LYS A 170 0.05 -2.01 -16.04
CA LYS A 170 -0.60 -2.31 -17.34
C LYS A 170 -1.61 -1.24 -17.74
N THR A 171 -2.47 -0.81 -16.82
CA THR A 171 -3.47 0.24 -17.05
C THR A 171 -2.83 1.58 -17.38
N ILE A 172 -1.78 1.97 -16.65
CA ILE A 172 -0.98 3.16 -16.93
C ILE A 172 -0.29 3.06 -18.30
N ALA A 173 0.26 1.89 -18.65
CA ALA A 173 0.85 1.66 -19.96
C ALA A 173 -0.18 1.74 -21.12
N ASP A 174 -1.44 1.36 -20.89
CA ASP A 174 -2.51 1.54 -21.87
C ASP A 174 -2.94 3.01 -21.99
N LEU A 175 -3.11 3.73 -20.88
CA LEU A 175 -3.43 5.15 -20.88
C LEU A 175 -2.35 5.98 -21.62
N ASN A 176 -1.08 5.65 -21.41
CA ASN A 176 0.05 6.25 -22.14
C ASN A 176 0.04 5.95 -23.66
N LYS A 177 -0.57 4.86 -24.12
CA LYS A 177 -0.78 4.61 -25.57
C LYS A 177 -1.96 5.40 -26.11
N LEU A 178 -3.04 5.53 -25.34
CA LEU A 178 -4.29 6.17 -25.75
C LEU A 178 -4.18 7.71 -25.78
N LEU A 179 -3.46 8.31 -24.84
CA LEU A 179 -3.29 9.76 -24.72
C LEU A 179 -2.79 10.47 -26.01
N PRO A 180 -1.72 10.02 -26.69
CA PRO A 180 -1.31 10.63 -27.95
C PRO A 180 -2.29 10.38 -29.11
N GLN A 181 -3.03 9.26 -29.10
CA GLN A 181 -4.06 8.96 -30.12
C GLN A 181 -5.25 9.92 -29.97
N TYR A 182 -5.73 10.10 -28.73
CA TYR A 182 -6.76 11.07 -28.38
C TYR A 182 -6.34 12.49 -28.79
N LYS A 183 -5.11 12.91 -28.44
CA LYS A 183 -4.58 14.22 -28.85
C LYS A 183 -4.58 14.38 -30.37
N GLY A 184 -4.12 13.37 -31.12
CA GLY A 184 -4.16 13.38 -32.59
C GLY A 184 -5.57 13.59 -33.16
N LEU A 185 -6.58 12.89 -32.62
CA LEU A 185 -7.98 13.06 -33.03
C LEU A 185 -8.49 14.48 -32.72
N ILE A 186 -8.19 15.01 -31.54
CA ILE A 186 -8.59 16.37 -31.13
C ILE A 186 -7.92 17.46 -31.97
N GLU A 187 -6.62 17.35 -32.28
CA GLU A 187 -5.96 18.30 -33.19
C GLU A 187 -6.55 18.23 -34.61
N THR A 188 -6.86 17.03 -35.10
CA THR A 188 -7.52 16.84 -36.40
C THR A 188 -8.92 17.46 -36.41
N ALA A 189 -9.69 17.31 -35.33
CA ALA A 189 -11.00 17.95 -35.18
C ALA A 189 -10.90 19.48 -35.24
N ARG A 190 -9.96 20.09 -34.52
CA ARG A 190 -9.72 21.55 -34.51
C ARG A 190 -9.27 22.08 -35.86
N ALA A 191 -8.35 21.39 -36.53
CA ALA A 191 -7.85 21.78 -37.85
C ALA A 191 -8.97 21.81 -38.91
N ASN A 192 -9.93 20.90 -38.81
CA ASN A 192 -11.14 20.90 -39.64
C ASN A 192 -12.15 21.98 -39.20
N ASN A 193 -12.34 22.20 -37.89
CA ASN A 193 -13.26 23.23 -37.38
C ASN A 193 -12.87 24.64 -37.83
N ARG A 194 -11.56 24.96 -37.82
CA ARG A 194 -11.03 26.24 -38.32
C ARG A 194 -11.28 26.47 -39.81
N GLN A 195 -11.41 25.40 -40.60
CA GLN A 195 -11.76 25.43 -42.02
C GLN A 195 -13.27 25.30 -42.29
N GLY A 196 -14.10 25.17 -41.24
CA GLY A 196 -15.54 24.96 -41.36
C GLY A 196 -15.95 23.59 -41.90
N TYR A 197 -15.03 22.62 -41.99
CA TYR A 197 -15.33 21.31 -42.57
C TYR A 197 -16.14 20.42 -41.59
N PRO A 198 -17.34 19.92 -41.98
CA PRO A 198 -18.20 19.12 -41.10
C PRO A 198 -17.54 17.86 -40.51
N VAL A 199 -16.54 17.29 -41.21
CA VAL A 199 -15.78 16.11 -40.76
C VAL A 199 -15.04 16.33 -39.43
N GLY A 200 -14.76 17.58 -39.03
CA GLY A 200 -14.22 17.89 -37.70
C GLY A 200 -15.09 17.35 -36.56
N SER A 201 -16.41 17.29 -36.74
CA SER A 201 -17.36 16.71 -35.77
C SER A 201 -17.25 15.18 -35.65
N ALA A 202 -16.79 14.49 -36.71
CA ALA A 202 -16.54 13.05 -36.66
C ALA A 202 -15.26 12.74 -35.86
N TYR A 203 -14.19 13.50 -36.09
CA TYR A 203 -12.95 13.38 -35.31
C TYR A 203 -13.16 13.72 -33.82
N LEU A 204 -13.96 14.75 -33.50
CA LEU A 204 -14.31 15.05 -32.11
C LEU A 204 -15.11 13.92 -31.45
N ARG A 205 -16.11 13.37 -32.14
CA ARG A 205 -16.88 12.22 -31.63
C ARG A 205 -16.01 11.01 -31.37
N ALA A 206 -15.10 10.66 -32.30
CA ALA A 206 -14.15 9.57 -32.12
C ALA A 206 -13.20 9.80 -30.92
N ALA A 207 -12.72 11.04 -30.73
CA ALA A 207 -11.89 11.39 -29.58
C ALA A 207 -12.66 11.25 -28.25
N ASN A 208 -13.88 11.78 -28.20
CA ASN A 208 -14.74 11.70 -27.02
C ASN A 208 -15.15 10.25 -26.72
N GLU A 209 -15.42 9.45 -27.75
CA GLU A 209 -15.72 8.02 -27.63
C GLU A 209 -14.53 7.25 -27.05
N GLN A 210 -13.31 7.50 -27.56
CA GLN A 210 -12.09 6.93 -26.99
C GLN A 210 -11.89 7.38 -25.53
N MET A 211 -12.19 8.64 -25.20
CA MET A 211 -12.11 9.16 -23.84
C MET A 211 -13.10 8.43 -22.90
N GLN A 212 -14.39 8.48 -23.22
CA GLN A 212 -15.48 7.98 -22.37
C GLN A 212 -15.53 6.45 -22.29
N GLN A 213 -15.31 5.72 -23.39
CA GLN A 213 -15.42 4.26 -23.38
C GLN A 213 -14.10 3.54 -23.00
N GLN A 214 -12.94 4.21 -23.08
CA GLN A 214 -11.64 3.54 -22.91
C GLN A 214 -10.73 4.21 -21.89
N MET A 215 -10.59 5.54 -21.91
CA MET A 215 -9.59 6.22 -21.06
C MET A 215 -10.13 6.48 -19.65
N LEU A 216 -11.31 7.06 -19.50
CA LEU A 216 -11.90 7.35 -18.19
C LEU A 216 -12.19 6.07 -17.38
N PRO A 217 -12.77 4.99 -17.94
CA PRO A 217 -12.93 3.73 -17.19
C PRO A 217 -11.61 3.07 -16.78
N LYS A 218 -10.54 3.24 -17.58
CA LYS A 218 -9.18 2.79 -17.20
C LYS A 218 -8.60 3.64 -16.07
N ALA A 219 -8.78 4.96 -16.09
CA ALA A 219 -8.32 5.85 -15.03
C ALA A 219 -9.09 5.64 -13.73
N GLU A 220 -10.40 5.40 -13.81
CA GLU A 220 -11.24 5.06 -12.66
C GLU A 220 -10.85 3.71 -12.05
N ALA A 221 -10.67 2.66 -12.86
CA ALA A 221 -10.22 1.35 -12.40
C ALA A 221 -8.80 1.38 -11.78
N LEU A 222 -7.95 2.33 -12.19
CA LEU A 222 -6.67 2.61 -11.54
C LEU A 222 -6.89 3.27 -10.16
N TYR A 223 -7.70 4.33 -10.09
CA TYR A 223 -8.03 5.03 -8.85
C TYR A 223 -8.66 4.11 -7.80
N GLN A 224 -9.72 3.37 -8.16
CA GLN A 224 -10.38 2.39 -7.28
C GLN A 224 -9.37 1.38 -6.73
N LYS A 225 -8.42 0.92 -7.56
CA LYS A 225 -7.41 -0.06 -7.14
C LYS A 225 -6.36 0.51 -6.18
N GLU A 226 -5.83 1.70 -6.43
CA GLU A 226 -4.84 2.28 -5.52
C GLU A 226 -5.50 2.74 -4.19
N ASN A 227 -6.81 3.03 -4.20
CA ASN A 227 -7.61 3.19 -2.97
C ASN A 227 -7.76 1.86 -2.19
N GLN A 228 -7.98 0.72 -2.89
CA GLN A 228 -7.95 -0.60 -2.25
C GLN A 228 -6.57 -0.93 -1.64
N ARG A 229 -5.48 -0.56 -2.32
CA ARG A 229 -4.11 -0.67 -1.79
C ARG A 229 -3.94 0.13 -0.50
N LEU A 230 -4.27 1.42 -0.55
CA LEU A 230 -4.24 2.32 0.60
C LEU A 230 -5.00 1.76 1.80
N SER A 231 -6.20 1.21 1.57
CA SER A 231 -7.00 0.57 2.62
C SER A 231 -6.36 -0.71 3.20
N SER A 232 -5.53 -1.43 2.44
CA SER A 232 -4.74 -2.57 2.94
C SER A 232 -3.59 -2.09 3.82
N ASP A 233 -2.81 -1.11 3.35
CA ASP A 233 -1.66 -0.58 4.08
C ASP A 233 -2.09 0.02 5.45
N TYR A 234 -3.27 0.66 5.50
CA TYR A 234 -3.89 1.10 6.76
C TYR A 234 -4.31 -0.05 7.69
N SER A 235 -4.76 -1.19 7.15
CA SER A 235 -5.13 -2.36 7.95
C SER A 235 -3.89 -2.92 8.67
N ASP A 236 -2.79 -3.07 7.92
CA ASP A 236 -1.53 -3.60 8.44
C ASP A 236 -0.89 -2.64 9.44
N ALA A 237 -0.84 -1.33 9.14
CA ALA A 237 -0.36 -0.29 10.06
C ALA A 237 -1.18 -0.22 11.38
N LYS A 238 -2.52 -0.33 11.31
CA LYS A 238 -3.41 -0.29 12.48
C LYS A 238 -3.49 -1.62 13.25
N SER A 239 -2.85 -2.70 12.79
CA SER A 239 -2.96 -4.03 13.40
C SER A 239 -2.27 -4.13 14.78
N PHE A 240 -2.93 -4.75 15.76
CA PHE A 240 -2.45 -4.76 17.14
C PHE A 240 -1.27 -5.74 17.36
N PRO A 241 -0.18 -5.32 18.06
CA PRO A 241 1.06 -6.11 18.21
C PRO A 241 0.96 -7.22 19.29
N TRP A 242 0.03 -8.16 19.10
CA TRP A 242 -0.28 -9.22 20.08
C TRP A 242 0.92 -10.06 20.52
N ALA A 243 1.86 -10.36 19.62
CA ALA A 243 3.03 -11.19 19.94
C ALA A 243 4.02 -10.46 20.86
N ALA A 244 4.28 -9.17 20.61
CA ALA A 244 5.11 -8.34 21.47
C ALA A 244 4.46 -8.12 22.85
N VAL A 245 3.15 -7.84 22.92
CA VAL A 245 2.43 -7.72 24.20
C VAL A 245 2.46 -9.03 24.99
N GLY A 246 2.19 -10.16 24.35
CA GLY A 246 2.24 -11.49 24.98
C GLY A 246 3.63 -11.82 25.53
N LEU A 247 4.69 -11.58 24.76
CA LEU A 247 6.08 -11.76 25.21
C LEU A 247 6.47 -10.80 26.33
N GLY A 248 5.99 -9.56 26.33
CA GLY A 248 6.22 -8.61 27.41
C GLY A 248 5.60 -9.06 28.73
N LEU A 249 4.36 -9.53 28.69
CA LEU A 249 3.68 -10.11 29.85
C LEU A 249 4.38 -11.39 30.36
N LEU A 250 4.85 -12.26 29.45
CA LEU A 250 5.63 -13.45 29.81
C LEU A 250 7.00 -13.09 30.41
N ALA A 251 7.70 -12.09 29.89
CA ALA A 251 8.97 -11.61 30.42
C ALA A 251 8.80 -11.00 31.82
N LEU A 252 7.77 -10.18 32.03
CA LEU A 252 7.42 -9.63 33.35
C LEU A 252 7.02 -10.73 34.34
N GLY A 253 6.23 -11.72 33.91
CA GLY A 253 5.90 -12.89 34.73
C GLY A 253 7.14 -13.71 35.14
N GLY A 254 8.07 -13.93 34.21
CA GLY A 254 9.34 -14.61 34.47
C GLY A 254 10.26 -13.82 35.42
N LEU A 255 10.33 -12.50 35.27
CA LEU A 255 11.05 -11.59 36.17
C LEU A 255 10.45 -11.60 37.58
N ALA A 256 9.13 -11.45 37.71
CA ALA A 256 8.43 -11.48 38.99
C ALA A 256 8.58 -12.84 39.69
N TRP A 257 8.46 -13.95 38.95
CA TRP A 257 8.72 -15.30 39.48
C TRP A 257 10.17 -15.46 39.97
N ALA A 258 11.15 -14.97 39.21
CA ALA A 258 12.56 -15.02 39.60
C ALA A 258 12.85 -14.16 40.83
N GLN A 259 12.21 -12.99 40.97
CA GLN A 259 12.31 -12.14 42.17
C GLN A 259 11.66 -12.81 43.38
N HIS A 260 10.41 -13.26 43.27
CA HIS A 260 9.66 -13.91 44.35
C HIS A 260 10.36 -15.20 44.84
N ARG A 261 10.90 -16.01 43.92
CA ARG A 261 11.71 -17.19 44.26
C ARG A 261 12.98 -16.82 45.02
N ASN A 262 13.68 -15.75 44.64
CA ASN A 262 14.86 -15.27 45.37
C ASN A 262 14.49 -14.76 46.76
N TYR A 263 13.40 -14.00 46.88
CA TYR A 263 12.88 -13.52 48.16
C TYR A 263 12.59 -14.68 49.12
N LEU A 264 11.77 -15.66 48.69
CA LEU A 264 11.41 -16.83 49.51
C LEU A 264 12.59 -17.76 49.87
N ARG A 265 13.67 -17.79 49.07
CA ARG A 265 14.83 -18.65 49.35
C ARG A 265 15.97 -17.97 50.09
N THR A 266 16.12 -16.64 50.00
CA THR A 266 17.28 -15.94 50.58
C THR A 266 16.93 -14.76 51.49
N ASN A 267 15.63 -14.51 51.77
CA ASN A 267 15.11 -13.42 52.64
C ASN A 267 15.70 -12.02 52.37
N ARG A 268 16.31 -11.79 51.20
CA ARG A 268 16.89 -10.51 50.76
C ARG A 268 15.95 -9.86 49.75
N VAL A 269 15.53 -8.64 50.05
CA VAL A 269 14.30 -8.04 49.51
C VAL A 269 14.33 -7.82 48.00
N LEU A 270 15.42 -7.28 47.44
CA LEU A 270 15.55 -6.97 46.01
C LEU A 270 16.92 -7.34 45.45
N ASN A 271 16.97 -7.63 44.14
CA ASN A 271 18.20 -7.69 43.35
C ASN A 271 18.15 -6.58 42.31
N HIS A 272 19.04 -5.58 42.42
CA HIS A 272 19.04 -4.41 41.55
C HIS A 272 19.04 -4.75 40.05
N GLY A 273 19.74 -5.81 39.62
CA GLY A 273 19.75 -6.23 38.20
C GLY A 273 18.44 -6.84 37.69
N LEU A 274 17.66 -7.47 38.57
CA LEU A 274 16.30 -7.92 38.24
C LEU A 274 15.29 -6.77 38.32
N VAL A 275 15.52 -5.79 39.19
CA VAL A 275 14.67 -4.59 39.30
C VAL A 275 14.84 -3.68 38.08
N THR A 276 16.08 -3.42 37.64
CA THR A 276 16.32 -2.63 36.42
C THR A 276 15.77 -3.32 35.17
N ALA A 277 15.93 -4.65 35.04
CA ALA A 277 15.32 -5.41 33.95
C ALA A 277 13.77 -5.36 33.98
N SER A 278 13.16 -5.36 35.16
CA SER A 278 11.70 -5.22 35.33
C SER A 278 11.22 -3.82 34.98
N ALA A 279 11.90 -2.78 35.49
CA ALA A 279 11.58 -1.40 35.16
C ALA A 279 11.72 -1.14 33.65
N ALA A 280 12.80 -1.61 33.01
CA ALA A 280 12.99 -1.52 31.57
C ALA A 280 11.86 -2.24 30.80
N SER A 281 11.50 -3.47 31.20
CA SER A 281 10.44 -4.24 30.55
C SER A 281 9.05 -3.59 30.71
N VAL A 282 8.75 -3.00 31.88
CA VAL A 282 7.53 -2.21 32.10
C VAL A 282 7.53 -0.95 31.23
N VAL A 283 8.64 -0.22 31.15
CA VAL A 283 8.74 0.99 30.30
C VAL A 283 8.56 0.65 28.82
N VAL A 284 9.20 -0.41 28.30
CA VAL A 284 8.99 -0.86 26.91
C VAL A 284 7.55 -1.27 26.66
N LEU A 285 6.91 -2.02 27.58
CA LEU A 285 5.53 -2.47 27.41
C LEU A 285 4.51 -1.31 27.48
N LEU A 286 4.71 -0.36 28.39
CA LEU A 286 3.89 0.86 28.47
C LEU A 286 4.07 1.74 27.23
N TRP A 287 5.31 1.97 26.78
CA TRP A 287 5.59 2.75 25.57
C TRP A 287 4.97 2.06 24.34
N LEU A 288 5.10 0.74 24.22
CA LEU A 288 4.46 -0.04 23.15
C LEU A 288 2.94 0.18 23.13
N VAL A 289 2.26 0.04 24.28
CA VAL A 289 0.81 0.17 24.36
C VAL A 289 0.37 1.62 24.08
N VAL A 290 1.02 2.61 24.68
CA VAL A 290 0.67 4.03 24.49
C VAL A 290 0.98 4.49 23.07
N GLY A 291 2.20 4.24 22.58
CA GLY A 291 2.64 4.64 21.23
C GLY A 291 1.81 3.97 20.13
N HIS A 292 1.50 2.67 20.25
CA HIS A 292 0.60 2.02 19.31
C HIS A 292 -0.84 2.56 19.40
N THR A 293 -1.32 2.96 20.59
CA THR A 293 -2.65 3.56 20.75
C THR A 293 -2.73 4.94 20.10
N VAL A 294 -1.71 5.80 20.30
CA VAL A 294 -1.63 7.12 19.65
C VAL A 294 -1.48 6.96 18.13
N ALA A 295 -0.59 6.08 17.67
CA ALA A 295 -0.41 5.79 16.25
C ALA A 295 -1.71 5.28 15.59
N ARG A 296 -2.42 4.35 16.25
CA ARG A 296 -3.70 3.83 15.78
C ARG A 296 -4.79 4.89 15.79
N ALA A 297 -4.77 5.85 16.72
CA ALA A 297 -5.69 6.98 16.74
C ALA A 297 -5.46 7.89 15.53
N GLY A 298 -4.23 8.40 15.32
CA GLY A 298 -3.88 9.23 14.16
C GLY A 298 -4.12 8.52 12.82
N LEU A 299 -3.82 7.22 12.72
CA LEU A 299 -4.14 6.40 11.55
C LEU A 299 -5.62 6.06 11.38
N SER A 300 -6.48 6.26 12.39
CA SER A 300 -7.94 6.21 12.20
C SER A 300 -8.44 7.56 11.75
N ASP A 301 -8.10 8.61 12.49
CA ASP A 301 -8.44 10.01 12.22
C ASP A 301 -8.10 10.44 10.76
N SER A 302 -6.85 10.19 10.36
CA SER A 302 -6.34 10.37 8.98
C SER A 302 -7.15 9.61 7.91
N TYR A 303 -7.74 8.47 8.25
CA TYR A 303 -8.55 7.66 7.34
C TYR A 303 -10.02 8.09 7.34
N ASP A 304 -10.59 8.29 8.53
CA ASP A 304 -12.02 8.49 8.77
C ASP A 304 -12.47 9.91 8.40
N HIS A 305 -11.61 10.90 8.63
CA HIS A 305 -11.81 12.30 8.23
C HIS A 305 -11.11 12.56 6.88
N GLY A 306 -9.77 12.39 6.82
CA GLY A 306 -8.96 12.65 5.62
C GLY A 306 -9.30 11.79 4.39
N VAL A 307 -8.85 10.52 4.35
CA VAL A 307 -8.98 9.66 3.15
C VAL A 307 -10.42 9.43 2.74
N ARG A 308 -11.34 9.29 3.70
CA ARG A 308 -12.75 9.08 3.41
C ARG A 308 -13.42 10.33 2.83
N SER A 309 -13.12 11.53 3.32
CA SER A 309 -13.62 12.77 2.70
C SER A 309 -13.00 12.97 1.31
N LEU A 310 -11.68 12.80 1.16
CA LEU A 310 -10.98 12.84 -0.13
C LEU A 310 -11.63 11.94 -1.19
N ASN A 311 -11.91 10.68 -0.85
CA ASN A 311 -12.55 9.74 -1.79
C ASN A 311 -13.93 10.23 -2.25
N VAL A 312 -14.76 10.72 -1.33
CA VAL A 312 -16.12 11.21 -1.66
C VAL A 312 -16.07 12.53 -2.46
N LEU A 313 -15.05 13.37 -2.23
CA LEU A 313 -14.79 14.56 -3.02
C LEU A 313 -14.25 14.23 -4.42
N HIS A 314 -13.47 13.14 -4.57
CA HIS A 314 -13.09 12.61 -5.87
C HIS A 314 -14.30 12.04 -6.61
N ASP A 315 -15.18 11.26 -5.97
CA ASP A 315 -16.47 10.81 -6.54
C ASP A 315 -17.31 12.02 -7.03
N ALA A 316 -17.39 13.09 -6.23
CA ALA A 316 -18.08 14.32 -6.61
C ALA A 316 -17.42 15.00 -7.82
N ARG A 317 -16.09 15.12 -7.86
CA ARG A 317 -15.38 15.77 -8.97
C ARG A 317 -15.46 14.95 -10.27
N ILE A 318 -15.46 13.62 -10.16
CA ILE A 318 -15.77 12.68 -11.26
C ILE A 318 -17.16 12.98 -11.82
N ALA A 319 -18.20 12.95 -10.97
CA ALA A 319 -19.59 13.16 -11.40
C ALA A 319 -19.81 14.55 -12.02
N SER A 320 -19.21 15.60 -11.46
CA SER A 320 -19.23 16.95 -12.02
C SER A 320 -18.60 17.01 -13.43
N LEU A 321 -17.49 16.31 -13.65
CA LEU A 321 -16.81 16.30 -14.95
C LEU A 321 -17.57 15.48 -16.00
N THR A 322 -18.16 14.34 -15.62
CA THR A 322 -19.01 13.54 -16.51
C THR A 322 -20.28 14.32 -16.89
N ALA A 323 -20.98 14.93 -15.92
CA ALA A 323 -22.12 15.81 -16.20
C ALA A 323 -21.76 16.93 -17.19
N ARG A 324 -20.61 17.59 -17.01
CA ARG A 324 -20.18 18.66 -17.92
C ARG A 324 -19.80 18.15 -19.31
N SER A 325 -19.26 16.93 -19.42
CA SER A 325 -19.04 16.25 -20.70
C SER A 325 -20.37 16.02 -21.42
N ASP A 326 -21.36 15.45 -20.72
CA ASP A 326 -22.67 15.10 -21.27
C ASP A 326 -23.51 16.34 -21.65
N GLU A 327 -23.47 17.41 -20.85
CA GLU A 327 -24.07 18.70 -21.18
C GLU A 327 -23.54 19.24 -22.52
N ASN A 328 -22.21 19.22 -22.73
CA ASN A 328 -21.63 19.62 -24.01
C ASN A 328 -22.02 18.66 -25.15
N LEU A 329 -22.07 17.34 -24.89
CA LEU A 329 -22.37 16.33 -25.90
C LEU A 329 -23.82 16.40 -26.39
N SER A 330 -24.78 16.75 -25.54
CA SER A 330 -26.17 17.00 -25.95
C SER A 330 -26.26 18.08 -27.05
N LEU A 331 -25.46 19.16 -26.95
CA LEU A 331 -25.42 20.24 -27.95
C LEU A 331 -24.59 19.90 -29.20
N ILE A 332 -23.59 19.03 -29.07
CA ILE A 332 -22.75 18.55 -30.18
C ILE A 332 -23.51 17.52 -31.02
N ARG A 333 -24.22 16.59 -30.36
CA ARG A 333 -24.87 15.43 -30.99
C ARG A 333 -26.37 15.61 -31.23
N ARG A 334 -27.03 16.54 -30.53
CA ARG A 334 -28.36 17.09 -30.87
C ARG A 334 -29.45 16.03 -31.05
N GLY A 335 -29.57 15.09 -30.11
CA GLY A 335 -30.54 13.99 -30.21
C GLY A 335 -30.19 12.91 -31.24
N ALA A 336 -28.98 12.89 -31.80
CA ALA A 336 -28.53 11.80 -32.69
C ALA A 336 -28.35 10.45 -31.94
N ASP A 337 -28.31 10.48 -30.62
CA ASP A 337 -28.23 9.31 -29.74
C ASP A 337 -29.38 9.43 -28.74
N THR A 338 -30.31 8.48 -28.78
CA THR A 338 -31.48 8.49 -27.91
C THR A 338 -31.61 7.18 -27.16
N GLN A 339 -32.15 7.25 -25.95
CA GLN A 339 -32.59 6.09 -25.17
C GLN A 339 -34.06 6.25 -24.75
N VAL A 340 -34.71 5.12 -24.48
CA VAL A 340 -36.15 5.10 -24.22
C VAL A 340 -36.43 5.28 -22.72
N VAL A 341 -36.89 6.47 -22.34
CA VAL A 341 -37.31 6.79 -20.96
C VAL A 341 -38.83 6.99 -20.95
N GLY A 342 -39.55 6.26 -20.09
CA GLY A 342 -41.01 6.36 -19.99
C GLY A 342 -41.76 6.05 -21.30
N GLY A 343 -41.17 5.22 -22.18
CA GLY A 343 -41.73 4.91 -23.51
C GLY A 343 -41.49 5.97 -24.59
N LYS A 344 -40.69 7.01 -24.33
CA LYS A 344 -40.32 8.05 -25.30
C LYS A 344 -38.81 8.05 -25.56
N PRO A 345 -38.34 8.33 -26.79
CA PRO A 345 -36.94 8.61 -27.03
C PRO A 345 -36.56 9.96 -26.39
N VAL A 346 -35.46 9.98 -25.65
CA VAL A 346 -34.85 11.16 -25.03
C VAL A 346 -33.35 11.15 -25.38
N ASP A 347 -32.73 12.32 -25.57
CA ASP A 347 -31.29 12.42 -25.80
C ASP A 347 -30.51 11.70 -24.68
N ALA A 348 -29.59 10.81 -25.06
CA ALA A 348 -28.90 9.95 -24.11
C ALA A 348 -27.99 10.74 -23.14
N TYR A 349 -27.38 11.82 -23.60
CA TYR A 349 -26.50 12.67 -22.80
C TYR A 349 -27.29 13.60 -21.87
N ALA A 350 -28.50 14.04 -22.27
CA ALA A 350 -29.38 14.77 -21.36
C ALA A 350 -29.75 13.94 -20.11
N VAL A 351 -29.97 12.63 -20.27
CA VAL A 351 -30.22 11.72 -19.14
C VAL A 351 -28.94 11.39 -18.36
N GLY A 352 -27.80 11.26 -19.05
CA GLY A 352 -26.48 11.12 -18.42
C GLY A 352 -26.15 12.30 -17.49
N TYR A 353 -26.39 13.53 -17.96
CA TYR A 353 -26.32 14.75 -17.16
C TYR A 353 -27.17 14.66 -15.89
N ASP A 354 -28.47 14.32 -16.02
CA ASP A 354 -29.38 14.26 -14.88
C ASP A 354 -28.97 13.20 -13.84
N GLN A 355 -28.47 12.04 -14.29
CA GLN A 355 -27.88 11.02 -13.42
C GLN A 355 -26.64 11.56 -12.69
N GLN A 356 -25.68 12.11 -13.43
CA GLN A 356 -24.39 12.55 -12.89
C GLN A 356 -24.52 13.77 -11.96
N ILE A 357 -25.49 14.66 -12.19
CA ILE A 357 -25.86 15.72 -11.22
C ILE A 357 -26.49 15.12 -9.95
N GLY A 358 -27.26 14.04 -10.06
CA GLY A 358 -27.78 13.29 -8.89
C GLY A 358 -26.67 12.61 -8.07
N GLU A 359 -25.68 12.03 -8.74
CA GLU A 359 -24.49 11.44 -8.11
C GLU A 359 -23.62 12.52 -7.45
N LEU A 360 -23.36 13.65 -8.13
CA LEU A 360 -22.69 14.82 -7.59
C LEU A 360 -23.38 15.35 -6.32
N ALA A 361 -24.70 15.53 -6.35
CA ALA A 361 -25.47 15.97 -5.18
C ALA A 361 -25.40 14.97 -4.01
N THR A 362 -25.39 13.67 -4.31
CA THR A 362 -25.26 12.60 -3.31
C THR A 362 -23.87 12.61 -2.67
N SER A 363 -22.81 12.75 -3.46
CA SER A 363 -21.43 12.82 -2.97
C SER A 363 -21.15 14.11 -2.21
N LEU A 364 -21.64 15.27 -2.67
CA LEU A 364 -21.56 16.53 -1.91
C LEU A 364 -22.29 16.45 -0.57
N THR A 365 -23.47 15.85 -0.52
CA THR A 365 -24.21 15.61 0.74
C THR A 365 -23.40 14.73 1.70
N ARG A 366 -22.74 13.69 1.17
CA ARG A 366 -21.89 12.78 1.96
C ARG A 366 -20.61 13.48 2.45
N ALA A 367 -19.94 14.27 1.61
CA ALA A 367 -18.75 15.05 1.98
C ALA A 367 -19.07 16.11 3.06
N GLY A 368 -20.22 16.80 2.95
CA GLY A 368 -20.64 17.79 3.94
C GLY A 368 -20.94 17.20 5.33
N GLY A 369 -21.17 15.88 5.41
CA GLY A 369 -21.28 15.10 6.65
C GLY A 369 -20.00 14.35 7.04
N LEU A 370 -18.89 14.55 6.34
CA LEU A 370 -17.56 14.03 6.67
C LEU A 370 -16.57 15.14 7.03
N ALA A 371 -16.67 16.32 6.40
CA ALA A 371 -15.87 17.48 6.77
C ALA A 371 -16.26 17.97 8.17
N ASP A 372 -15.30 17.99 9.11
CA ASP A 372 -15.55 18.28 10.53
C ASP A 372 -15.56 19.78 10.86
N ASP A 373 -14.71 20.56 10.21
CA ASP A 373 -14.46 21.97 10.52
C ASP A 373 -15.27 22.94 9.62
N SER A 374 -14.92 24.23 9.60
CA SER A 374 -15.50 25.22 8.66
C SER A 374 -14.76 25.35 7.32
N ALA A 375 -13.45 25.08 7.26
CA ALA A 375 -12.60 25.19 6.08
C ALA A 375 -12.84 24.07 5.05
N GLY A 376 -13.12 22.84 5.47
CA GLY A 376 -13.56 21.75 4.59
C GLY A 376 -15.04 21.84 4.24
N ARG A 377 -15.88 22.12 5.24
CA ARG A 377 -17.35 22.11 5.07
C ARG A 377 -17.87 23.26 4.21
N LYS A 378 -17.26 24.46 4.28
CA LYS A 378 -17.71 25.62 3.49
C LYS A 378 -17.54 25.43 1.97
N PRO A 379 -16.37 25.01 1.43
CA PRO A 379 -16.25 24.74 0.00
C PRO A 379 -17.23 23.67 -0.52
N VAL A 380 -17.59 22.68 0.29
CA VAL A 380 -18.63 21.69 -0.09
C VAL A 380 -20.02 22.34 -0.20
N GLN A 381 -20.38 23.23 0.74
CA GLN A 381 -21.63 24.01 0.68
C GLN A 381 -21.65 25.00 -0.49
N ASP A 382 -20.52 25.63 -0.79
CA ASP A 382 -20.37 26.50 -1.96
C ASP A 382 -20.54 25.67 -3.26
N ALA A 383 -19.90 24.50 -3.36
CA ALA A 383 -20.04 23.58 -4.49
C ALA A 383 -21.49 23.09 -4.71
N ASP A 384 -22.20 22.69 -3.64
CA ASP A 384 -23.62 22.33 -3.69
C ASP A 384 -24.51 23.49 -4.17
N SER A 385 -24.21 24.72 -3.72
CA SER A 385 -24.91 25.93 -4.17
C SER A 385 -24.67 26.21 -5.66
N PHE A 386 -23.44 26.03 -6.15
CA PHE A 386 -23.11 26.18 -7.57
C PHE A 386 -23.68 25.06 -8.44
N MET A 387 -23.75 23.82 -7.93
CA MET A 387 -24.38 22.68 -8.61
C MET A 387 -25.89 22.89 -8.77
N LYS A 388 -26.58 23.41 -7.76
CA LYS A 388 -28.01 23.76 -7.87
C LYS A 388 -28.24 24.84 -8.92
N ALA A 389 -27.45 25.92 -8.87
CA ALA A 389 -27.49 26.98 -9.88
C ALA A 389 -27.14 26.48 -11.29
N TRP A 390 -26.27 25.47 -11.42
CA TRP A 390 -26.00 24.79 -12.69
C TRP A 390 -27.25 24.07 -13.19
N LYS A 391 -27.87 23.21 -12.36
CA LYS A 391 -29.06 22.44 -12.74
C LYS A 391 -30.20 23.34 -13.22
N ASP A 392 -30.48 24.42 -12.50
CA ASP A 392 -31.53 25.38 -12.88
C ASP A 392 -31.24 26.05 -14.24
N ARG A 393 -29.97 26.36 -14.52
CA ARG A 393 -29.54 26.92 -15.82
C ARG A 393 -29.54 25.88 -16.94
N HIS A 394 -29.23 24.62 -16.65
CA HIS A 394 -29.25 23.54 -17.61
C HIS A 394 -30.65 23.31 -18.18
N VAL A 395 -31.68 23.27 -17.33
CA VAL A 395 -33.08 23.13 -17.77
C VAL A 395 -33.47 24.21 -18.78
N VAL A 396 -32.97 25.44 -18.62
CA VAL A 396 -33.18 26.54 -19.59
C VAL A 396 -32.42 26.30 -20.90
N ALA A 397 -31.17 25.82 -20.85
CA ALA A 397 -30.38 25.52 -22.04
C ALA A 397 -30.94 24.32 -22.83
N GLN A 398 -31.32 23.25 -22.14
CA GLN A 398 -31.98 22.07 -22.71
C GLN A 398 -33.31 22.45 -23.35
N GLY A 399 -34.16 23.21 -22.64
CA GLY A 399 -35.44 23.71 -23.15
C GLY A 399 -35.34 24.70 -24.32
N LEU A 400 -34.14 25.16 -24.68
CA LEU A 400 -33.84 25.87 -25.94
C LEU A 400 -33.34 24.88 -27.01
N ASN A 401 -32.48 23.93 -26.65
CA ASN A 401 -31.98 22.88 -27.54
C ASN A 401 -33.13 22.03 -28.13
N ASP A 402 -34.08 21.62 -27.28
CA ASP A 402 -35.22 20.77 -27.65
C ASP A 402 -36.21 21.47 -28.61
N LYS A 403 -36.16 22.81 -28.69
CA LYS A 403 -36.91 23.63 -29.66
C LYS A 403 -36.14 23.89 -30.95
N GLY A 404 -34.88 23.44 -31.03
CA GLY A 404 -33.97 23.76 -32.13
C GLY A 404 -33.34 25.16 -32.05
N GLU A 405 -33.46 25.88 -30.92
CA GLU A 405 -32.88 27.21 -30.69
C GLU A 405 -31.37 27.12 -30.36
N TYR A 406 -30.64 26.31 -31.13
CA TYR A 406 -29.27 25.83 -30.84
C TYR A 406 -28.27 26.93 -30.49
N GLN A 407 -28.35 28.11 -31.11
CA GLN A 407 -27.46 29.22 -30.80
C GLN A 407 -27.70 29.74 -29.37
N GLN A 408 -28.96 29.93 -28.97
CA GLN A 408 -29.32 30.38 -27.62
C GLN A 408 -28.97 29.31 -26.58
N ALA A 409 -29.23 28.03 -26.88
CA ALA A 409 -28.83 26.91 -26.04
C ALA A 409 -27.31 26.87 -25.79
N ARG A 410 -26.51 26.95 -26.88
CA ARG A 410 -25.05 27.04 -26.81
C ARG A 410 -24.58 28.26 -26.01
N ASP A 411 -25.18 29.42 -26.24
CA ASP A 411 -24.77 30.66 -25.57
C ASP A 411 -25.15 30.64 -24.06
N LYS A 412 -26.11 29.81 -23.65
CA LYS A 412 -26.37 29.44 -22.24
C LYS A 412 -25.41 28.39 -21.66
N VAL A 413 -24.63 27.67 -22.47
CA VAL A 413 -23.72 26.59 -22.00
C VAL A 413 -22.22 26.96 -22.08
N ILE A 414 -21.81 27.81 -23.02
CA ILE A 414 -20.41 28.25 -23.23
C ILE A 414 -20.25 29.75 -23.56
N GLY A 415 -21.26 30.58 -23.30
CA GLY A 415 -21.32 31.99 -23.70
C GLY A 415 -20.32 32.94 -23.02
N VAL A 416 -20.77 34.15 -22.71
CA VAL A 416 -19.97 35.21 -22.05
C VAL A 416 -20.80 35.86 -20.95
N GLY A 417 -20.17 36.28 -19.86
CA GLY A 417 -20.83 36.84 -18.69
C GLY A 417 -20.93 35.83 -17.53
N LYS A 418 -21.79 36.10 -16.54
CA LYS A 418 -21.94 35.29 -15.32
C LYS A 418 -23.04 34.22 -15.41
N ASP A 419 -23.77 34.19 -16.52
CA ASP A 419 -25.02 33.42 -16.70
C ASP A 419 -24.88 32.02 -17.31
N PRO A 420 -23.83 31.67 -18.09
CA PRO A 420 -23.71 30.33 -18.65
C PRO A 420 -23.55 29.22 -17.60
N THR A 421 -23.90 27.98 -17.96
CA THR A 421 -23.68 26.78 -17.13
C THR A 421 -22.19 26.53 -16.87
N SER A 422 -21.31 26.85 -17.82
CA SER A 422 -19.85 26.74 -17.65
C SER A 422 -19.35 27.48 -16.42
N VAL A 423 -19.92 28.66 -16.12
CA VAL A 423 -19.55 29.47 -14.95
C VAL A 423 -19.95 28.76 -13.65
N CYS A 424 -21.06 28.02 -13.63
CA CYS A 424 -21.43 27.22 -12.47
C CYS A 424 -20.49 26.02 -12.32
N PHE A 425 -20.22 25.28 -13.39
CA PHE A 425 -19.25 24.18 -13.41
C PHE A 425 -17.85 24.62 -12.93
N ASP A 426 -17.32 25.72 -13.45
CA ASP A 426 -16.00 26.26 -13.05
C ASP A 426 -15.95 26.62 -11.55
N ASN A 427 -17.07 27.09 -10.98
CA ASN A 427 -17.17 27.37 -9.55
C ASN A 427 -17.38 26.10 -8.69
N VAL A 428 -18.07 25.06 -9.20
CA VAL A 428 -18.13 23.73 -8.55
C VAL A 428 -16.72 23.13 -8.49
N ASP A 429 -16.00 23.13 -9.61
CA ASP A 429 -14.66 22.54 -9.70
C ASP A 429 -13.65 23.26 -8.80
N ALA A 430 -13.64 24.59 -8.81
CA ALA A 430 -12.80 25.41 -7.93
C ALA A 430 -13.19 25.36 -6.43
N ALA A 431 -14.41 24.90 -6.10
CA ALA A 431 -14.85 24.68 -4.73
C ALA A 431 -14.48 23.26 -4.25
N LEU A 432 -14.66 22.25 -5.10
CA LEU A 432 -14.17 20.88 -4.86
C LEU A 432 -12.65 20.83 -4.72
N GLU A 433 -11.90 21.61 -5.50
CA GLU A 433 -10.44 21.71 -5.37
C GLU A 433 -10.00 22.25 -4.00
N LYS A 434 -10.72 23.24 -3.45
CA LYS A 434 -10.44 23.77 -2.10
C LYS A 434 -10.73 22.76 -1.01
N ALA A 435 -11.85 22.03 -1.12
CA ALA A 435 -12.15 20.92 -0.21
C ALA A 435 -11.04 19.87 -0.27
N LEU A 436 -10.72 19.35 -1.46
CA LEU A 436 -9.64 18.36 -1.66
C LEU A 436 -8.29 18.84 -1.09
N THR A 437 -7.93 20.11 -1.28
CA THR A 437 -6.67 20.68 -0.76
C THR A 437 -6.64 20.72 0.77
N HIS A 438 -7.77 21.01 1.42
CA HIS A 438 -7.87 21.01 2.87
C HIS A 438 -7.81 19.57 3.44
N GLU A 439 -8.64 18.65 2.94
CA GLU A 439 -8.68 17.26 3.42
C GLU A 439 -7.35 16.52 3.17
N GLN A 440 -6.65 16.87 2.08
CA GLN A 440 -5.28 16.41 1.79
C GLN A 440 -4.25 16.92 2.82
N THR A 441 -4.49 18.08 3.43
CA THR A 441 -3.65 18.70 4.47
C THR A 441 -3.93 18.09 5.85
N GLU A 442 -5.20 17.88 6.19
CA GLU A 442 -5.60 17.17 7.42
C GLU A 442 -5.09 15.72 7.41
N PHE A 443 -5.25 15.00 6.28
CA PHE A 443 -4.66 13.67 6.09
C PHE A 443 -3.15 13.64 6.39
N GLN A 444 -2.39 14.62 5.88
CA GLN A 444 -0.92 14.67 6.03
C GLN A 444 -0.51 14.94 7.49
N GLN A 445 -1.25 15.77 8.21
CA GLN A 445 -1.01 16.04 9.63
C GLN A 445 -1.33 14.79 10.48
N ALA A 446 -2.54 14.25 10.39
CA ALA A 446 -2.96 13.10 11.19
C ALA A 446 -2.16 11.81 10.88
N ALA A 447 -1.77 11.60 9.61
CA ALA A 447 -0.86 10.51 9.25
C ALA A 447 0.58 10.75 9.74
N GLY A 448 1.04 12.00 9.75
CA GLY A 448 2.35 12.40 10.27
C GLY A 448 2.47 12.12 11.76
N ASP A 449 1.54 12.66 12.56
CA ASP A 449 1.47 12.42 14.01
C ASP A 449 1.32 10.92 14.34
N GLY A 450 0.48 10.21 13.58
CA GLY A 450 0.30 8.77 13.72
C GLY A 450 1.55 7.95 13.41
N LYS A 451 2.37 8.39 12.45
CA LYS A 451 3.68 7.81 12.11
C LYS A 451 4.73 8.13 13.17
N ASP A 452 4.84 9.38 13.60
CA ASP A 452 5.90 9.83 14.50
C ASP A 452 5.72 9.29 15.93
N ALA A 453 4.49 8.94 16.33
CA ALA A 453 4.23 8.13 17.52
C ALA A 453 4.91 6.73 17.51
N LEU A 454 5.30 6.21 16.33
CA LEU A 454 6.00 4.93 16.18
C LEU A 454 7.52 5.05 16.00
N THR A 455 8.06 6.17 15.53
CA THR A 455 9.47 6.24 15.08
C THR A 455 10.49 6.02 16.20
N GLY A 456 10.22 6.49 17.42
CA GLY A 456 11.09 6.29 18.59
C GLY A 456 11.06 4.87 19.18
N LEU A 457 9.99 4.11 18.93
CA LEU A 457 9.71 2.83 19.62
C LEU A 457 10.72 1.71 19.33
N PRO A 458 11.12 1.43 18.08
CA PRO A 458 12.12 0.40 17.78
C PRO A 458 13.47 0.65 18.47
N TYR A 459 13.95 1.89 18.47
CA TYR A 459 15.22 2.28 19.09
C TYR A 459 15.17 2.17 20.61
N GLY A 460 14.10 2.69 21.23
CA GLY A 460 13.87 2.59 22.68
C GLY A 460 13.79 1.13 23.14
N ALA A 461 13.03 0.29 22.43
CA ALA A 461 12.90 -1.13 22.73
C ALA A 461 14.23 -1.88 22.58
N ALA A 462 15.00 -1.63 21.52
CA ALA A 462 16.31 -2.27 21.30
C ALA A 462 17.33 -1.91 22.39
N VAL A 463 17.44 -0.62 22.75
CA VAL A 463 18.35 -0.16 23.81
C VAL A 463 17.94 -0.74 25.18
N LEU A 464 16.65 -0.69 25.52
CA LEU A 464 16.15 -1.20 26.80
C LEU A 464 16.24 -2.73 26.90
N ALA A 465 16.12 -3.46 25.79
CA ALA A 465 16.34 -4.91 25.77
C ALA A 465 17.81 -5.28 26.05
N VAL A 466 18.77 -4.58 25.43
CA VAL A 466 20.21 -4.78 25.68
C VAL A 466 20.56 -4.44 27.14
N LEU A 467 20.09 -3.30 27.64
CA LEU A 467 20.31 -2.88 29.03
C LEU A 467 19.63 -3.82 30.04
N GLY A 468 18.42 -4.29 29.75
CA GLY A 468 17.69 -5.25 30.58
C GLY A 468 18.38 -6.62 30.65
N ALA A 469 18.85 -7.13 29.50
CA ALA A 469 19.62 -8.37 29.43
C ALA A 469 20.96 -8.25 30.19
N ALA A 470 21.70 -7.16 29.99
CA ALA A 470 22.93 -6.88 30.73
C ALA A 470 22.67 -6.78 32.24
N GLY A 471 21.61 -6.08 32.66
CA GLY A 471 21.18 -5.97 34.06
C GLY A 471 20.86 -7.33 34.69
N ALA A 472 20.12 -8.19 33.99
CA ALA A 472 19.80 -9.54 34.45
C ALA A 472 21.05 -10.41 34.60
N VAL A 473 21.95 -10.41 33.60
CA VAL A 473 23.20 -11.19 33.62
C VAL A 473 24.14 -10.69 34.72
N LEU A 474 24.38 -9.38 34.83
CA LEU A 474 25.26 -8.80 35.86
C LEU A 474 24.69 -8.98 37.27
N GLY A 475 23.38 -8.83 37.45
CA GLY A 475 22.69 -9.04 38.73
C GLY A 475 22.74 -10.49 39.25
N ILE A 476 22.98 -11.46 38.37
CA ILE A 476 23.14 -12.88 38.73
C ILE A 476 24.63 -13.26 38.79
N GLY A 477 25.46 -12.73 37.89
CA GLY A 477 26.91 -12.87 37.93
C GLY A 477 27.54 -12.34 39.23
N ARG A 478 27.08 -11.17 39.70
CA ARG A 478 27.55 -10.58 40.97
C ARG A 478 27.14 -11.37 42.21
N ARG A 479 26.07 -12.17 42.14
CA ARG A 479 25.74 -13.16 43.19
C ARG A 479 26.61 -14.41 43.10
N LEU A 480 26.98 -14.86 41.89
CA LEU A 480 27.88 -16.01 41.71
C LEU A 480 29.31 -15.75 42.23
N SER A 481 29.71 -14.49 42.40
CA SER A 481 30.94 -14.09 43.11
C SER A 481 30.80 -13.99 44.63
N GLU A 482 29.60 -14.06 45.22
CA GLU A 482 29.39 -14.15 46.68
C GLU A 482 29.45 -15.59 47.21
N TYR A 483 29.56 -16.59 46.31
CA TYR A 483 29.69 -18.03 46.62
C TYR A 483 31.05 -18.59 46.17
N ARG A 484 32.10 -17.78 46.22
CA ARG A 484 33.50 -18.12 45.96
C ARG A 484 34.38 -17.59 47.08
#